data_AF-Q04VJ8-F1
#
_entry.id   AF-Q04VJ8-F1
#
_cell.length_a   1.000
_cell.length_b   1.000
_cell.length_c   1.000
_cell.angle_alpha   90.00
_cell.angle_beta   90.00
_cell.angle_gamma   90.00
#
_symmetry.space_group_name_H-M   'P 1'
#
loop_
_entity.id
_entity.type
_entity.pdbx_description
1 polymer ?
#
loop_
_entity_poly.entity_id
_entity_poly.type
_entity_poly.pdbx_seq_one_letter_code
_entity_poly.pdbx_strand_id
1 'polypeptide(L)'
;MLRPSTLDFLKKLAKNNSKSWLEKNKDLFVEAKADFENLITELIVGLAKSNPSLAEVDPKKCIFRIYRDVRFSKNKEPYKTNFGASIGATGKDLGKPLFYLHVQPGGESFLAGGLYMPDSPTLKKVREHILKNSKSLKKSFRKKSLLKNSADFRI
;
A
#
# COMPACT_ATOMS: atom_id res chain seq x y z
N MET A 1 5.78 14.75 -1.29
CA MET A 1 5.16 14.43 -2.62
C MET A 1 6.13 13.59 -3.44
N LEU A 2 5.65 12.59 -4.21
CA LEU A 2 6.52 11.67 -4.96
C LEU A 2 7.13 12.33 -6.22
N ARG A 3 8.43 12.13 -6.45
CA ARG A 3 9.16 12.66 -7.61
C ARG A 3 8.85 11.87 -8.88
N PRO A 4 8.77 12.51 -10.06
CA PRO A 4 8.60 11.82 -11.34
C PRO A 4 9.70 10.78 -11.62
N SER A 5 10.92 11.04 -11.18
CA SER A 5 12.07 10.12 -11.31
C SER A 5 11.82 8.76 -10.66
N THR A 6 11.04 8.70 -9.58
CA THR A 6 10.64 7.44 -8.93
C THR A 6 9.73 6.61 -9.83
N LEU A 7 8.77 7.23 -10.51
CA LEU A 7 7.91 6.54 -11.47
C LEU A 7 8.70 6.11 -12.71
N ASP A 8 9.63 6.93 -13.17
CA ASP A 8 10.49 6.58 -14.30
C ASP A 8 11.45 5.44 -13.98
N PHE A 9 11.97 5.37 -12.75
CA PHE A 9 12.70 4.20 -12.26
C PHE A 9 11.84 2.93 -12.36
N LEU A 10 10.60 2.97 -11.86
CA LEU A 10 9.69 1.81 -11.93
C LEU A 10 9.38 1.40 -13.37
N LYS A 11 9.22 2.35 -14.31
CA LYS A 11 9.07 2.05 -15.75
C LYS A 11 10.31 1.37 -16.32
N LYS A 12 11.51 1.88 -15.99
CA LYS A 12 12.78 1.31 -16.45
C LYS A 12 13.00 -0.09 -15.88
N LEU A 13 12.68 -0.29 -14.60
CA LEU A 13 12.75 -1.59 -13.93
C LEU A 13 11.81 -2.60 -14.59
N ALA A 14 10.57 -2.21 -14.91
CA ALA A 14 9.62 -3.07 -15.61
C ALA A 14 10.13 -3.53 -16.98
N LYS A 15 10.83 -2.67 -17.72
CA LYS A 15 11.44 -3.02 -19.01
C LYS A 15 12.71 -3.87 -18.90
N ASN A 16 13.41 -3.80 -17.76
CA ASN A 16 14.74 -4.40 -17.58
C ASN A 16 14.81 -5.20 -16.27
N ASN A 17 13.82 -6.07 -16.01
CA ASN A 17 13.65 -6.73 -14.72
C ASN A 17 14.65 -7.88 -14.53
N SER A 18 15.91 -7.53 -14.28
CA SER A 18 17.02 -8.48 -14.08
C SER A 18 17.98 -7.98 -13.01
N LYS A 19 18.65 -8.91 -12.32
CA LYS A 19 19.58 -8.58 -11.24
C LYS A 19 20.74 -7.72 -11.73
N SER A 20 21.32 -8.08 -12.88
CA SER A 20 22.43 -7.34 -13.47
C SER A 20 22.07 -5.90 -13.80
N TRP A 21 20.84 -5.64 -14.25
CA TRP A 21 20.39 -4.28 -14.52
C TRP A 21 20.20 -3.48 -13.23
N LEU A 22 19.58 -4.05 -12.20
CA LEU A 22 19.39 -3.34 -10.94
C LEU A 22 20.71 -3.00 -10.25
N GLU A 23 21.70 -3.91 -10.27
CA GLU A 23 23.03 -3.62 -9.70
C GLU A 23 23.73 -2.46 -10.42
N LYS A 24 23.64 -2.40 -11.76
CA LYS A 24 24.18 -1.28 -12.55
C LYS A 24 23.44 0.03 -12.34
N ASN A 25 22.19 -0.01 -11.87
CA ASN A 25 21.31 1.14 -11.67
C ASN A 25 20.93 1.31 -10.20
N LYS A 26 21.80 0.87 -9.28
CA LYS A 26 21.53 0.82 -7.85
C LYS A 26 21.23 2.20 -7.27
N ASP A 27 21.90 3.24 -7.76
CA ASP A 27 21.70 4.61 -7.29
C ASP A 27 20.27 5.09 -7.58
N LEU A 28 19.74 4.78 -8.77
CA LEU A 28 18.34 5.08 -9.12
C LEU A 28 17.36 4.40 -8.17
N PHE A 29 17.65 3.15 -7.79
CA PHE A 29 16.83 2.43 -6.82
C PHE A 29 16.90 3.05 -5.41
N VAL A 30 18.11 3.41 -4.95
CA VAL A 30 18.30 4.04 -3.64
C VAL A 30 17.56 5.37 -3.56
N GLU A 31 17.68 6.21 -4.59
CA GLU A 31 16.97 7.49 -4.66
C GLU A 31 15.45 7.30 -4.70
N ALA A 32 14.95 6.38 -5.53
CA ALA A 32 13.52 6.10 -5.65
C ALA A 32 12.94 5.52 -4.34
N LYS A 33 13.70 4.68 -3.64
CA LYS A 33 13.31 4.15 -2.33
C LYS A 33 13.26 5.26 -1.28
N ALA A 34 14.27 6.13 -1.23
CA ALA A 34 14.31 7.25 -0.29
C ALA A 34 13.13 8.22 -0.52
N ASP A 35 12.80 8.48 -1.78
CA ASP A 35 11.64 9.29 -2.15
C ASP A 35 10.31 8.69 -1.68
N PHE A 36 10.15 7.38 -1.88
CA PHE A 36 8.97 6.66 -1.41
C PHE A 36 8.88 6.67 0.12
N GLU A 37 10.02 6.54 0.82
CA GLU A 37 10.09 6.64 2.28
C GLU A 37 9.65 8.01 2.81
N ASN A 38 10.05 9.10 2.14
CA ASN A 38 9.57 10.44 2.46
C ASN A 38 8.05 10.55 2.26
N LEU A 39 7.51 10.00 1.17
CA LEU A 39 6.05 9.97 0.95
C LEU A 39 5.31 9.22 2.07
N ILE A 40 5.82 8.06 2.49
CA ILE A 40 5.20 7.29 3.59
C ILE A 40 5.26 8.07 4.90
N THR A 41 6.37 8.79 5.16
CA THR A 41 6.51 9.66 6.33
C THR A 41 5.44 10.75 6.35
N GLU A 42 5.28 11.49 5.24
CA GLU A 42 4.24 12.51 5.10
C GLU A 42 2.83 11.93 5.30
N LEU A 43 2.58 10.75 4.73
CA LEU A 43 1.30 10.07 4.84
C LEU A 43 0.99 9.65 6.29
N ILE A 44 1.97 9.13 7.02
CA ILE A 44 1.82 8.77 8.45
C ILE A 44 1.46 10.00 9.28
N VAL A 45 2.17 11.12 9.09
CA VAL A 45 1.87 12.39 9.78
C VAL A 45 0.44 12.86 9.50
N GLY A 46 -0.01 12.76 8.24
CA GLY A 46 -1.37 13.09 7.86
C GLY A 46 -2.42 12.20 8.52
N LEU A 47 -2.22 10.88 8.47
CA LEU A 47 -3.14 9.89 9.04
C LEU A 47 -3.19 9.94 10.56
N ALA A 48 -2.08 10.29 11.23
CA ALA A 48 -1.97 10.38 12.68
C ALA A 48 -2.92 11.43 13.28
N LYS A 49 -3.30 12.48 12.52
CA LYS A 49 -4.24 13.52 12.96
C LYS A 49 -5.62 12.96 13.35
N SER A 50 -6.07 11.91 12.67
CA SER A 50 -7.33 11.22 12.97
C SER A 50 -7.14 9.83 13.57
N ASN A 51 -5.90 9.31 13.60
CA ASN A 51 -5.56 7.99 14.10
C ASN A 51 -4.28 8.10 14.96
N PRO A 52 -4.39 8.56 16.23
CA PRO A 52 -3.22 8.84 17.07
C PRO A 52 -2.26 7.64 17.25
N SER A 53 -2.77 6.41 17.13
CA SER A 53 -1.96 5.18 17.17
C SER A 53 -0.95 5.04 16.04
N LEU A 54 -1.01 5.89 15.01
CA LEU A 54 -0.04 5.91 13.91
C LEU A 54 1.13 6.88 14.15
N ALA A 55 1.08 7.73 15.17
CA ALA A 55 2.03 8.83 15.35
C ALA A 55 3.50 8.37 15.49
N GLU A 56 3.72 7.20 16.07
CA GLU A 56 5.06 6.64 16.34
C GLU A 56 5.47 5.52 15.36
N VAL A 57 4.69 5.32 14.29
CA VAL A 57 4.98 4.27 13.31
C VAL A 57 6.21 4.62 12.50
N ASP A 58 7.22 3.74 12.52
CA ASP A 58 8.42 3.86 11.70
C ASP A 58 8.08 3.63 10.21
N PRO A 59 8.25 4.64 9.32
CA PRO A 59 7.98 4.54 7.89
C PRO A 59 8.73 3.39 7.20
N LYS A 60 9.97 3.09 7.63
CA LYS A 60 10.79 2.01 7.05
C LYS A 60 10.18 0.65 7.29
N LYS A 61 9.53 0.47 8.45
CA LYS A 61 8.86 -0.79 8.79
C LYS A 61 7.60 -1.01 7.96
N CYS A 62 6.97 0.05 7.45
CA CYS A 62 5.80 -0.04 6.57
C CYS A 62 6.11 -0.48 5.14
N ILE A 63 7.30 -0.15 4.62
CA ILE A 63 7.64 -0.35 3.20
C ILE A 63 8.02 -1.79 2.89
N PHE A 64 7.43 -2.37 1.85
CA PHE A 64 7.76 -3.71 1.38
C PHE A 64 9.08 -3.75 0.62
N ARG A 65 9.75 -4.92 0.70
CA ARG A 65 10.89 -5.22 -0.17
C ARG A 65 10.47 -5.23 -1.64
N ILE A 66 11.35 -4.74 -2.51
CA ILE A 66 11.16 -4.73 -3.96
C ILE A 66 11.31 -6.12 -4.58
N TYR A 67 12.03 -7.04 -3.93
CA TYR A 67 12.21 -8.41 -4.40
C TYR A 67 10.89 -9.19 -4.42
N ARG A 68 10.68 -9.97 -5.48
CA ARG A 68 9.56 -10.90 -5.66
C ARG A 68 9.95 -12.29 -5.14
N ASP A 69 8.99 -13.02 -4.57
CA ASP A 69 9.16 -14.47 -4.37
C ASP A 69 8.68 -15.18 -5.63
N VAL A 70 9.60 -15.84 -6.33
CA VAL A 70 9.35 -16.43 -7.65
C VAL A 70 9.35 -17.96 -7.65
N ARG A 71 9.53 -18.60 -6.48
CA ARG A 71 9.70 -20.06 -6.38
C ARG A 71 8.54 -20.81 -7.06
N PHE A 72 7.33 -20.39 -6.78
CA PHE A 72 6.09 -21.00 -7.30
C PHE A 72 5.41 -20.19 -8.40
N SER A 73 5.98 -19.04 -8.80
CA SER A 73 5.39 -18.15 -9.81
C SER A 73 5.74 -18.60 -11.23
N LYS A 74 4.79 -18.48 -12.17
CA LYS A 74 5.08 -18.61 -13.62
C LYS A 74 5.93 -17.45 -14.13
N ASN A 75 5.67 -16.24 -13.64
CA ASN A 75 6.52 -15.08 -13.89
C ASN A 75 7.77 -15.17 -13.00
N LYS A 76 8.96 -15.28 -13.61
CA LYS A 76 10.25 -15.43 -12.93
C LYS A 76 11.04 -14.12 -12.76
N GLU A 77 10.42 -12.99 -13.06
CA GLU A 77 11.04 -11.67 -12.81
C GLU A 77 11.40 -11.49 -11.33
N PRO A 78 12.65 -11.14 -11.01
CA PRO A 78 13.14 -11.07 -9.63
C PRO A 78 12.58 -9.89 -8.82
N TYR A 79 12.06 -8.85 -9.47
CA TYR A 79 11.62 -7.62 -8.81
C TYR A 79 10.15 -7.30 -9.07
N LYS A 80 9.53 -6.64 -8.10
CA LYS A 80 8.25 -5.95 -8.24
C LYS A 80 8.46 -4.67 -9.04
N THR A 81 7.49 -4.34 -9.87
CA THR A 81 7.43 -3.11 -10.68
C THR A 81 6.65 -2.00 -10.00
N ASN A 82 6.48 -2.12 -8.68
CA ASN A 82 5.79 -1.17 -7.82
C ASN A 82 6.52 -0.99 -6.50
N PHE A 83 6.26 0.15 -5.87
CA PHE A 83 6.47 0.31 -4.44
C PHE A 83 5.16 0.10 -3.69
N GLY A 84 5.24 -0.59 -2.56
CA GLY A 84 4.09 -0.84 -1.71
C GLY A 84 4.43 -0.64 -0.24
N ALA A 85 3.49 -0.11 0.53
CA ALA A 85 3.63 0.04 1.97
C ALA A 85 2.31 -0.24 2.69
N SER A 86 2.39 -0.91 3.83
CA SER A 86 1.27 -1.09 4.77
C SER A 86 1.52 -0.28 6.02
N ILE A 87 0.58 0.61 6.35
CA ILE A 87 0.62 1.53 7.48
C ILE A 87 -0.45 1.09 8.47
N GLY A 88 -0.03 0.46 9.55
CA GLY A 88 -0.86 0.12 10.71
C GLY A 88 -0.11 0.45 11.99
N ALA A 89 -0.82 0.50 13.12
CA ALA A 89 -0.24 0.85 14.42
C ALA A 89 0.93 -0.06 14.84
N THR A 90 0.97 -1.30 14.36
CA THR A 90 2.05 -2.27 14.58
C THR A 90 2.90 -2.53 13.31
N GLY A 91 2.84 -1.64 12.31
CA GLY A 91 3.56 -1.78 11.04
C GLY A 91 2.82 -2.68 10.04
N LYS A 92 3.54 -3.66 9.45
CA LYS A 92 3.02 -4.63 8.43
C LYS A 92 2.13 -5.73 9.01
N ASP A 93 1.70 -5.60 10.26
CA ASP A 93 1.01 -6.63 11.02
C ASP A 93 -0.35 -6.99 10.39
N LEU A 94 -0.49 -8.25 10.01
CA LEU A 94 -1.68 -8.78 9.35
C LEU A 94 -2.66 -9.21 10.45
N GLY A 95 -3.80 -8.52 10.55
CA GLY A 95 -4.83 -8.82 11.56
C GLY A 95 -5.46 -7.57 12.20
N LYS A 96 -4.87 -6.39 11.99
CA LYS A 96 -5.44 -5.10 12.42
C LYS A 96 -5.78 -4.24 11.20
N PRO A 97 -6.71 -3.27 11.34
CA PRO A 97 -6.99 -2.33 10.27
C PRO A 97 -5.72 -1.56 9.89
N LEU A 98 -5.46 -1.47 8.59
CA LEU A 98 -4.29 -0.79 8.05
C LEU A 98 -4.66 -0.03 6.77
N PHE A 99 -3.79 0.90 6.39
CA PHE A 99 -3.79 1.54 5.08
C PHE A 99 -2.73 0.88 4.21
N TYR A 100 -3.04 0.66 2.94
CA TYR A 100 -2.11 0.13 1.94
C TYR A 100 -1.96 1.13 0.80
N LEU A 101 -0.74 1.58 0.55
CA LEU A 101 -0.39 2.39 -0.61
C LEU A 101 0.33 1.53 -1.65
N HIS A 102 -0.15 1.58 -2.87
CA HIS A 102 0.46 0.98 -4.05
C HIS A 102 0.85 2.07 -5.05
N VAL A 103 2.13 2.15 -5.40
CA VAL A 103 2.65 3.08 -6.40
C VAL A 103 3.23 2.30 -7.57
N GLN A 104 2.54 2.40 -8.70
CA GLN A 104 2.92 1.78 -9.97
C GLN A 104 2.59 2.72 -11.14
N PRO A 105 3.50 2.87 -12.12
CA PRO A 105 3.23 3.62 -13.34
C PRO A 105 2.05 3.06 -14.14
N GLY A 106 1.48 3.88 -15.03
CA GLY A 106 0.44 3.44 -15.97
C GLY A 106 -1.00 3.54 -15.46
N GLY A 107 -1.25 4.32 -14.40
CA GLY A 107 -2.58 4.43 -13.79
C GLY A 107 -2.90 3.32 -12.77
N GLU A 108 -1.92 2.47 -12.48
CA GLU A 108 -2.05 1.31 -11.58
C GLU A 108 -1.79 1.64 -10.10
N SER A 109 -1.65 2.92 -9.76
CA SER A 109 -1.44 3.36 -8.37
C SER A 109 -2.78 3.47 -7.63
N PHE A 110 -2.85 2.96 -6.41
CA PHE A 110 -4.06 3.03 -5.60
C PHE A 110 -3.77 3.08 -4.10
N LEU A 111 -4.76 3.55 -3.33
CA LEU A 111 -4.78 3.54 -1.88
C LEU A 111 -5.96 2.68 -1.41
N ALA A 112 -5.71 1.78 -0.47
CA ALA A 112 -6.73 0.96 0.16
C ALA A 112 -6.65 1.09 1.69
N GLY A 113 -7.75 0.78 2.37
CA GLY A 113 -7.80 0.72 3.83
C GLY A 113 -8.77 -0.38 4.29
N GLY A 114 -8.38 -1.12 5.33
CA GLY A 114 -9.24 -2.17 5.87
C GLY A 114 -8.47 -3.28 6.59
N LEU A 115 -9.16 -4.42 6.75
CA LEU A 115 -8.60 -5.64 7.34
C LEU A 115 -8.20 -6.60 6.22
N TYR A 116 -6.93 -6.99 6.19
CA TYR A 116 -6.42 -7.97 5.23
C TYR A 116 -6.41 -9.36 5.85
N MET A 117 -7.13 -10.30 5.20
CA MET A 117 -7.23 -11.72 5.62
C MET A 117 -7.44 -11.94 7.13
N PRO A 118 -8.46 -11.32 7.77
CA PRO A 118 -8.73 -11.53 9.18
C PRO A 118 -9.14 -12.98 9.47
N ASP A 119 -8.85 -13.46 10.67
CA ASP A 119 -9.35 -14.76 11.15
C ASP A 119 -10.90 -14.79 11.22
N SER A 120 -11.45 -16.01 11.25
CA SER A 120 -12.91 -16.21 11.26
C SER A 120 -13.63 -15.48 12.39
N PRO A 121 -13.15 -15.49 13.65
CA PRO A 121 -13.74 -14.70 14.74
C PRO A 121 -13.77 -13.19 14.46
N THR A 122 -12.68 -12.62 13.97
CA THR A 122 -12.56 -11.19 13.67
C THR A 122 -13.48 -10.80 12.52
N LEU A 123 -13.49 -11.60 11.44
CA LEU A 123 -14.36 -11.40 10.30
C LEU A 123 -15.85 -11.43 10.69
N LYS A 124 -16.24 -12.36 11.58
CA LYS A 124 -17.59 -12.43 12.11
C LYS A 124 -17.98 -11.15 12.86
N LYS A 125 -17.11 -10.66 13.75
CA LYS A 125 -17.34 -9.40 14.50
C LYS A 125 -17.53 -8.21 13.56
N VAL A 126 -16.70 -8.09 12.52
CA VAL A 126 -16.79 -7.02 11.52
C VAL A 126 -18.13 -7.09 10.79
N ARG A 127 -18.54 -8.28 10.32
CA ARG A 127 -19.81 -8.49 9.63
C ARG A 127 -21.00 -8.13 10.51
N GLU A 128 -21.02 -8.58 11.76
CA GLU A 128 -22.07 -8.23 12.72
C GLU A 128 -22.14 -6.72 12.98
N HIS A 129 -21.00 -6.06 13.11
CA HIS A 129 -20.94 -4.61 13.29
C HIS A 129 -21.49 -3.85 12.07
N ILE A 130 -21.16 -4.28 10.85
CA ILE A 130 -21.68 -3.72 9.61
C ILE A 130 -23.20 -3.90 9.54
N LEU A 131 -23.73 -5.08 9.86
CA LEU A 131 -25.17 -5.36 9.84
C LEU A 131 -25.92 -4.44 10.80
N LYS A 132 -25.44 -4.32 12.04
CA LYS A 132 -26.01 -3.44 13.08
C LYS A 132 -26.02 -1.96 12.67
N ASN A 133 -24.99 -1.50 11.95
CA ASN A 133 -24.81 -0.10 11.56
C ASN A 133 -25.13 0.20 10.09
N SER A 134 -25.81 -0.72 9.41
CA SER A 134 -26.02 -0.68 7.95
C SER A 134 -26.65 0.61 7.42
N LYS A 135 -27.59 1.21 8.17
CA LYS A 135 -28.22 2.49 7.79
C LYS A 135 -27.25 3.66 7.84
N SER A 136 -26.40 3.73 8.87
CA SER A 136 -25.39 4.79 9.04
C SER A 136 -24.31 4.68 7.97
N LEU A 137 -23.81 3.47 7.72
CA LEU A 137 -22.84 3.19 6.66
C LEU A 137 -23.37 3.62 5.28
N LYS A 138 -24.57 3.19 4.90
CA LYS A 138 -25.21 3.59 3.62
C LYS A 138 -25.34 5.11 3.47
N LYS A 139 -25.61 5.84 4.57
CA LYS A 139 -25.68 7.31 4.57
C LYS A 139 -24.31 7.96 4.33
N SER A 140 -23.25 7.42 4.95
CA SER A 140 -21.88 7.90 4.76
C SER A 140 -21.37 7.70 3.33
N PHE A 141 -21.71 6.58 2.69
CA PHE A 141 -21.35 6.34 1.27
C PHE A 141 -22.06 7.28 0.28
N ARG A 142 -23.25 7.77 0.62
CA ARG A 142 -24.01 8.70 -0.23
C ARG A 142 -23.47 10.14 -0.23
N LYS A 143 -22.61 10.52 0.72
CA LYS A 143 -21.87 11.79 0.64
C LYS A 143 -20.83 11.68 -0.48
N LYS A 144 -21.14 12.30 -1.62
CA LYS A 144 -20.49 12.29 -2.96
C LYS A 144 -18.95 12.46 -3.06
N SER A 145 -18.19 12.43 -1.97
CA SER A 145 -16.74 12.64 -1.99
C SER A 145 -15.89 11.39 -2.24
N LEU A 146 -16.44 10.17 -2.12
CA LEU A 146 -15.63 8.93 -2.14
C LEU A 146 -15.85 8.03 -3.36
N LEU A 147 -16.87 8.29 -4.18
CA LEU A 147 -17.33 7.37 -5.23
C LEU A 147 -16.81 7.68 -6.64
N LYS A 148 -15.90 8.64 -6.83
CA LYS A 148 -15.42 8.94 -8.19
C LYS A 148 -14.48 7.87 -8.76
N ASN A 149 -13.87 7.01 -7.95
CA ASN A 149 -12.90 5.98 -8.41
C ASN A 149 -12.89 4.70 -7.53
N SER A 150 -14.00 4.29 -6.94
CA SER A 150 -14.04 3.06 -6.13
C SER A 150 -14.15 1.83 -7.03
N ALA A 151 -13.00 1.28 -7.44
CA ALA A 151 -12.93 -0.08 -7.95
C ALA A 151 -13.38 -1.06 -6.86
N ASP A 152 -14.40 -1.87 -7.18
CA ASP A 152 -14.84 -3.12 -6.55
C ASP A 152 -14.44 -3.32 -5.06
N PHE A 153 -15.36 -2.96 -4.15
CA PHE A 153 -15.33 -3.48 -2.77
C PHE A 153 -15.83 -4.93 -2.79
N ARG A 154 -14.91 -5.89 -2.61
CA ARG A 154 -15.26 -7.30 -2.35
C ARG A 154 -15.06 -7.58 -0.86
N ILE A 155 -16.12 -8.04 -0.18
CA ILE A 155 -16.12 -8.60 1.18
C ILE A 155 -16.04 -10.12 1.09
#